data_AF-A0A7E5W9Y3-F1
#
_entry.id   AF-A0A7E5W9Y3-F1
#
_cell.length_a   1.000
_cell.length_b   1.000
_cell.length_c   1.000
_cell.angle_alpha   90.00
_cell.angle_beta   90.00
_cell.angle_gamma   90.00
#
_symmetry.space_group_name_H-M   'P 1'
#
loop_
_entity.id
_entity.type
_entity.pdbx_description
1 polymer ?
#
loop_
_entity_poly.entity_id
_entity_poly.type
_entity_poly.pdbx_seq_one_letter_code
_entity_poly.pdbx_strand_id
1 'polypeptide(L)'
;MNIPMSRRLQTLAAFFWIYLILFGEALSIYLFIQLVYSRFWWAGILYGVWMLNDIEICNRGGRASEWVRNWTWWYCLRDYFPIKLVKTVDLDPSKNYLFACFPHGVLSLGAFGNFCTNATGFQKLFPGMTCHLITLGGHFLVPFFRDLALALGVCSSSQESLMHLLDSQKYQGNCASMIIGGAAEALDAHPKEYKVILSRRKGFIRVAMKTGASLVPVFSFGETDLFHPPSNPENSLLRRVQEKVRQLTGVSPMFPLGRGVFQYSYGVLPIRSPVTTVVGAPLEVKKNLEPTSEEIDAVHAEFSERLATLFETEKVKYLKYHEEAKLVVT
;
A
#
# COMPACT_ATOMS: atom_id res chain seq x y z
N MET A 1 -13.30 -28.67 -18.59
CA MET A 1 -13.87 -27.55 -17.79
C MET A 1 -13.75 -26.25 -18.56
N ASN A 2 -14.86 -25.66 -19.00
CA ASN A 2 -14.86 -24.38 -19.72
C ASN A 2 -14.76 -23.21 -18.74
N ILE A 3 -13.54 -22.83 -18.35
CA ILE A 3 -13.30 -21.60 -17.58
C ILE A 3 -13.59 -20.39 -18.50
N PRO A 4 -14.51 -19.47 -18.13
CA PRO A 4 -14.84 -18.29 -18.93
C PRO A 4 -13.62 -17.40 -19.22
N MET A 5 -13.61 -16.72 -20.37
CA MET A 5 -12.50 -15.85 -20.77
C MET A 5 -12.21 -14.74 -19.74
N SER A 6 -13.26 -14.18 -19.12
CA SER A 6 -13.14 -13.20 -18.03
C SER A 6 -12.29 -13.73 -16.87
N ARG A 7 -12.52 -14.97 -16.43
CA ARG A 7 -11.71 -15.60 -15.37
C ARG A 7 -10.27 -15.86 -15.78
N ARG A 8 -10.00 -16.11 -17.07
CA ARG A 8 -8.64 -16.26 -17.58
C ARG A 8 -7.90 -14.92 -17.56
N LEU A 9 -8.54 -13.85 -18.03
CA LEU A 9 -7.99 -12.50 -17.99
C LEU A 9 -7.73 -12.01 -16.57
N GLN A 10 -8.64 -12.25 -15.62
CA GLN A 10 -8.42 -11.98 -14.19
C GLN A 10 -7.20 -12.73 -13.65
N THR A 11 -7.05 -14.01 -14.00
CA THR A 11 -5.90 -14.83 -13.57
C THR A 11 -4.59 -14.29 -14.14
N LEU A 12 -4.62 -13.90 -15.41
CA LEU A 12 -3.48 -13.29 -16.08
C LEU A 12 -3.14 -11.95 -15.41
N ALA A 13 -4.15 -11.14 -15.05
CA ALA A 13 -3.96 -9.89 -14.32
C ALA A 13 -3.28 -10.07 -12.97
N ALA A 14 -3.76 -11.00 -12.16
CA ALA A 14 -3.12 -11.35 -10.90
C ALA A 14 -1.70 -11.89 -11.10
N PHE A 15 -1.45 -12.67 -12.16
CA PHE A 15 -0.12 -13.21 -12.47
C PHE A 15 0.89 -12.13 -12.83
N PHE A 16 0.54 -11.22 -13.74
CA PHE A 16 1.43 -10.12 -14.10
C PHE A 16 1.61 -9.14 -12.96
N TRP A 17 0.58 -8.90 -12.14
CA TRP A 17 0.71 -8.06 -10.95
C TRP A 17 1.70 -8.65 -9.96
N ILE A 18 1.56 -9.93 -9.58
CA ILE A 18 2.51 -10.55 -8.64
C ILE A 18 3.93 -10.59 -9.23
N TYR A 19 4.06 -10.84 -10.53
CA TYR A 19 5.36 -10.82 -11.20
C TYR A 19 5.99 -9.43 -11.20
N LEU A 20 5.20 -8.38 -11.44
CA LEU A 20 5.66 -6.99 -11.36
C LEU A 20 6.17 -6.65 -9.96
N ILE A 21 5.45 -7.05 -8.91
CA ILE A 21 5.84 -6.75 -7.53
C ILE A 21 7.09 -7.53 -7.10
N LEU A 22 7.23 -8.80 -7.49
CA LEU A 22 8.35 -9.65 -7.06
C LEU A 22 9.61 -9.49 -7.91
N PHE A 23 9.45 -9.32 -9.22
CA PHE A 23 10.55 -9.38 -10.18
C PHE A 23 10.67 -8.13 -11.07
N GLY A 24 9.70 -7.20 -10.98
CA GLY A 24 9.66 -6.02 -11.85
C GLY A 24 10.90 -5.14 -11.72
N GLU A 25 11.42 -4.94 -10.50
CA GLU A 25 12.63 -4.14 -10.30
C GLU A 25 13.86 -4.79 -10.92
N ALA A 26 14.09 -6.09 -10.64
CA ALA A 26 15.21 -6.83 -11.21
C ALA A 26 15.15 -6.88 -12.73
N LEU A 27 13.96 -7.10 -13.31
CA LEU A 27 13.74 -7.04 -14.75
C LEU A 27 14.04 -5.64 -15.29
N SER A 28 13.61 -4.58 -14.60
CA SER A 28 13.82 -3.21 -15.07
C SER A 28 15.30 -2.80 -15.02
N ILE A 29 16.04 -3.21 -13.99
CA ILE A 29 17.49 -3.04 -13.92
C ILE A 29 18.17 -3.78 -15.08
N TYR A 30 17.80 -5.04 -15.31
CA TYR A 30 18.32 -5.83 -16.41
C TYR A 30 18.07 -5.15 -17.77
N LEU A 31 16.84 -4.70 -18.03
CA LEU A 31 16.48 -3.99 -19.25
C LEU A 31 17.27 -2.68 -19.42
N PHE A 32 17.50 -1.94 -18.34
CA PHE A 32 18.28 -0.71 -18.38
C PHE A 32 19.76 -0.99 -18.72
N ILE A 33 20.35 -2.03 -18.11
CA ILE A 33 21.70 -2.49 -18.46
C ILE A 33 21.76 -2.89 -19.94
N GLN A 34 20.80 -3.70 -20.43
CA GLN A 34 20.75 -4.08 -21.84
C GLN A 34 20.65 -2.85 -22.76
N LEU A 35 19.86 -1.84 -22.40
CA LEU A 35 19.77 -0.59 -23.16
C LEU A 35 21.12 0.12 -23.25
N VAL A 36 21.82 0.26 -22.13
CA VAL A 36 23.14 0.92 -22.04
C VAL A 36 24.23 0.16 -22.83
N TYR A 37 24.17 -1.17 -22.89
CA TYR A 37 25.13 -1.98 -23.65
C TYR A 37 24.72 -2.24 -25.11
N SER A 38 23.58 -1.69 -25.55
CA SER A 38 23.09 -1.83 -26.93
C SER A 38 23.59 -0.72 -27.86
N ARG A 39 23.24 -0.80 -29.14
CA ARG A 39 23.40 0.30 -30.10
C ARG A 39 22.65 1.59 -29.71
N PHE A 40 21.71 1.49 -28.76
CA PHE A 40 20.92 2.60 -28.21
C PHE A 40 21.45 3.10 -26.86
N TRP A 41 22.73 2.87 -26.55
CA TRP A 41 23.36 3.32 -25.30
C TRP A 41 23.12 4.79 -24.97
N TRP A 42 23.11 5.66 -25.99
CA TRP A 42 22.87 7.09 -25.84
C TRP A 42 21.48 7.38 -25.24
N ALA A 43 20.45 6.60 -25.59
CA ALA A 43 19.12 6.73 -24.99
C ALA A 43 19.13 6.29 -23.53
N GLY A 44 19.90 5.25 -23.18
CA GLY A 44 20.11 4.85 -21.79
C GLY A 44 20.77 5.94 -20.95
N ILE A 45 21.80 6.62 -21.49
CA ILE A 45 22.45 7.74 -20.80
C ILE A 45 21.50 8.93 -20.67
N LEU A 46 20.79 9.32 -21.73
CA LEU A 46 19.81 10.42 -21.67
C LEU A 46 18.73 10.15 -20.63
N TYR A 47 18.20 8.93 -20.60
CA TYR A 47 17.23 8.51 -19.58
C TYR A 47 17.83 8.57 -18.17
N GLY A 48 19.06 8.08 -17.98
CA GLY A 48 19.73 8.12 -16.68
C GLY A 48 19.97 9.55 -16.18
N VAL A 49 20.42 10.46 -17.05
CA VAL A 49 20.60 11.89 -16.72
C VAL A 49 19.26 12.53 -16.34
N TRP A 50 18.21 12.27 -17.12
CA TRP A 50 16.88 12.75 -16.80
C TRP A 50 16.38 12.22 -15.45
N MET A 51 16.60 10.93 -15.18
CA MET A 51 16.24 10.30 -13.91
C MET A 51 16.93 10.94 -12.72
N LEU A 52 18.23 11.27 -12.84
CA LEU A 52 18.98 11.96 -11.77
C LEU A 52 18.46 13.38 -11.52
N ASN A 53 18.11 14.11 -12.59
CA ASN A 53 17.53 15.45 -12.47
C ASN A 53 16.12 15.43 -11.85
N ASP A 54 15.39 14.34 -12.02
CA ASP A 54 14.01 14.15 -11.57
C ASP A 54 13.91 13.25 -10.32
N ILE A 55 15.01 13.01 -9.61
CA ILE A 55 15.05 12.03 -8.51
C ILE A 55 14.10 12.38 -7.36
N GLU A 56 13.96 13.68 -7.07
CA GLU A 56 13.15 14.22 -5.97
C GLU A 56 11.64 14.28 -6.26
N ILE A 57 11.20 13.93 -7.47
CA ILE A 57 9.79 14.05 -7.85
C ILE A 57 8.88 13.15 -6.99
N CYS A 58 9.42 12.04 -6.47
CA CYS A 58 8.70 11.14 -5.58
C CYS A 58 8.38 11.77 -4.21
N ASN A 59 9.06 12.86 -3.85
CA ASN A 59 8.80 13.67 -2.66
C ASN A 59 7.91 14.89 -2.96
N ARG A 60 7.47 15.08 -4.21
CA ARG A 60 6.76 16.28 -4.68
C ARG A 60 5.44 15.98 -5.40
N GLY A 61 4.77 14.89 -5.01
CA GLY A 61 3.48 14.47 -5.57
C GLY A 61 3.55 13.52 -6.76
N GLY A 62 4.75 13.19 -7.23
CA GLY A 62 4.95 12.27 -8.34
C GLY A 62 4.45 12.80 -9.68
N ARG A 63 4.12 11.91 -10.61
CA ARG A 63 3.69 12.24 -11.99
C ARG A 63 2.51 11.36 -12.40
N ALA A 64 1.44 11.42 -11.63
CA ALA A 64 0.26 10.58 -11.82
C ALA A 64 -0.30 10.72 -13.24
N SER A 65 -0.63 9.58 -13.85
CA SER A 65 -1.23 9.49 -15.18
C SER A 65 -2.57 8.79 -15.08
N GLU A 66 -3.65 9.54 -15.32
CA GLU A 66 -5.00 8.96 -15.33
C GLU A 66 -5.14 7.86 -16.38
N TRP A 67 -4.40 7.95 -17.50
CA TRP A 67 -4.38 6.86 -18.47
C TRP A 67 -3.82 5.55 -17.88
N VAL A 68 -2.71 5.62 -17.15
CA VAL A 68 -2.11 4.45 -16.49
C VAL A 68 -3.01 3.93 -15.37
N ARG A 69 -3.58 4.80 -14.54
CA ARG A 69 -4.48 4.43 -13.43
C ARG A 69 -5.81 3.82 -13.90
N ASN A 70 -6.20 4.07 -15.16
CA ASN A 70 -7.40 3.50 -15.80
C ASN A 70 -7.11 2.33 -16.76
N TRP A 71 -5.92 1.73 -16.74
CA TRP A 71 -5.67 0.54 -17.55
C TRP A 71 -6.66 -0.59 -17.23
N THR A 72 -7.21 -1.22 -18.27
CA THR A 72 -8.16 -2.35 -18.17
C THR A 72 -7.66 -3.47 -17.26
N TRP A 73 -6.34 -3.62 -17.16
CA TRP A 73 -5.65 -4.56 -16.30
C TRP A 73 -6.04 -4.47 -14.83
N TRP A 74 -6.21 -3.25 -14.31
CA TRP A 74 -6.55 -3.02 -12.90
C TRP A 74 -7.98 -3.45 -12.59
N TYR A 75 -8.91 -3.34 -13.54
CA TYR A 75 -10.27 -3.85 -13.40
C TYR A 75 -10.29 -5.37 -13.38
N CYS A 76 -9.48 -6.03 -14.22
CA CYS A 76 -9.30 -7.48 -14.16
C CYS A 76 -8.68 -7.94 -12.83
N LEU A 77 -7.72 -7.18 -12.29
CA LEU A 77 -7.14 -7.45 -10.97
C LEU A 77 -8.18 -7.30 -9.86
N ARG A 78 -8.94 -6.19 -9.86
CA ARG A 78 -10.06 -5.97 -8.93
C ARG A 78 -11.04 -7.13 -8.93
N ASP A 79 -11.42 -7.61 -10.12
CA ASP A 79 -12.40 -8.69 -10.26
C ASP A 79 -11.83 -10.09 -9.95
N TYR A 80 -10.51 -10.24 -9.89
CA TYR A 80 -9.86 -11.47 -9.40
C TYR A 80 -10.04 -11.62 -7.87
N PHE A 81 -9.90 -10.51 -7.13
CA PHE A 81 -9.97 -10.42 -5.65
C PHE A 81 -11.23 -9.77 -5.10
N PRO A 82 -12.31 -9.71 -5.89
CA PRO A 82 -13.42 -8.77 -5.68
C PRO A 82 -13.13 -7.51 -4.82
N ILE A 83 -12.15 -6.68 -5.20
CA ILE A 83 -11.69 -5.55 -4.37
C ILE A 83 -12.80 -4.49 -4.26
N LYS A 84 -13.11 -4.07 -3.04
CA LYS A 84 -14.09 -3.02 -2.74
C LYS A 84 -13.47 -1.92 -1.88
N LEU A 85 -13.90 -0.69 -2.13
CA LEU A 85 -13.62 0.48 -1.31
C LEU A 85 -14.94 1.01 -0.74
N VAL A 86 -14.97 1.20 0.57
CA VAL A 86 -16.15 1.69 1.30
C VAL A 86 -15.72 2.83 2.21
N LYS A 87 -16.56 3.85 2.39
CA LYS A 87 -16.37 4.93 3.37
C LYS A 87 -17.47 4.85 4.43
N THR A 88 -17.14 5.16 5.68
CA THR A 88 -18.14 5.25 6.75
C THR A 88 -18.78 6.63 6.83
N VAL A 89 -18.09 7.66 6.37
CA VAL A 89 -18.52 9.06 6.35
C VAL A 89 -18.01 9.78 5.09
N ASP A 90 -18.65 10.89 4.74
CA ASP A 90 -18.10 11.82 3.75
C ASP A 90 -16.89 12.57 4.31
N LEU A 91 -15.88 12.78 3.47
CA LEU A 91 -14.72 13.60 3.78
C LEU A 91 -14.83 14.95 3.08
N ASP A 92 -14.35 15.99 3.75
CA ASP A 92 -14.38 17.36 3.25
C ASP A 92 -13.22 17.57 2.26
N PRO A 93 -13.50 17.80 0.95
CA PRO A 93 -12.46 17.96 -0.07
C PRO A 93 -11.63 19.25 0.11
N SER A 94 -12.00 20.13 1.05
CA SER A 94 -11.18 21.30 1.39
C SER A 94 -10.00 20.95 2.33
N LYS A 95 -9.99 19.75 2.92
CA LYS A 95 -8.97 19.27 3.86
C LYS A 95 -8.05 18.22 3.25
N ASN A 96 -6.85 18.10 3.82
CA ASN A 96 -5.91 17.04 3.51
C ASN A 96 -5.96 15.95 4.58
N TYR A 97 -5.73 14.70 4.17
CA TYR A 97 -5.89 13.53 5.01
C TYR A 97 -4.68 12.60 4.96
N LEU A 98 -4.31 12.04 6.10
CA LEU A 98 -3.38 10.93 6.18
C LEU A 98 -4.18 9.65 6.44
N PHE A 99 -4.31 8.82 5.42
CA PHE A 99 -4.96 7.52 5.49
C PHE A 99 -3.96 6.51 6.06
N ALA A 100 -4.18 6.09 7.30
CA ALA A 100 -3.37 5.10 7.98
C ALA A 100 -3.98 3.71 7.75
N CYS A 101 -3.36 2.96 6.84
CA CYS A 101 -3.87 1.70 6.32
C CYS A 101 -3.35 0.49 7.08
N PHE A 102 -4.25 -0.45 7.33
CA PHE A 102 -4.00 -1.74 7.99
C PHE A 102 -4.84 -2.86 7.37
N PRO A 103 -4.44 -4.13 7.51
CA PRO A 103 -3.06 -4.54 7.68
C PRO A 103 -2.28 -4.38 6.36
N HIS A 104 -0.95 -4.50 6.41
CA HIS A 104 -0.08 -4.58 5.25
C HIS A 104 -0.34 -5.84 4.44
N GLY A 105 -0.68 -6.95 5.10
CA GLY A 105 -0.66 -8.26 4.47
C GLY A 105 0.73 -8.59 3.91
N VAL A 106 0.83 -9.58 3.04
CA VAL A 106 2.13 -9.88 2.39
C VAL A 106 2.52 -8.76 1.41
N LEU A 107 1.57 -8.20 0.65
CA LEU A 107 1.83 -7.27 -0.47
C LEU A 107 0.86 -6.06 -0.59
N SER A 108 0.03 -5.79 0.42
CA SER A 108 -0.87 -4.61 0.47
C SER A 108 -1.73 -4.41 -0.78
N LEU A 109 -2.31 -5.49 -1.31
CA LEU A 109 -3.10 -5.50 -2.53
C LEU A 109 -4.32 -4.58 -2.42
N GLY A 110 -5.01 -4.58 -1.29
CA GLY A 110 -6.18 -3.72 -1.06
C GLY A 110 -5.80 -2.24 -1.19
N ALA A 111 -4.69 -1.82 -0.57
CA ALA A 111 -4.20 -0.46 -0.69
C ALA A 111 -3.77 -0.12 -2.13
N PHE A 112 -3.07 -1.04 -2.82
CA PHE A 112 -2.72 -0.86 -4.23
C PHE A 112 -3.96 -0.67 -5.11
N GLY A 113 -4.92 -1.59 -5.02
CA GLY A 113 -6.14 -1.55 -5.83
C GLY A 113 -6.97 -0.29 -5.60
N ASN A 114 -7.07 0.15 -4.34
CA ASN A 114 -7.93 1.26 -3.94
C ASN A 114 -7.31 2.65 -4.08
N PHE A 115 -5.99 2.77 -3.91
CA PHE A 115 -5.32 4.08 -3.82
C PHE A 115 -4.31 4.34 -4.95
N CYS A 116 -3.74 3.30 -5.57
CA CYS A 116 -2.91 3.48 -6.78
C CYS A 116 -3.73 3.55 -8.06
N THR A 117 -4.80 2.75 -8.17
CA THR A 117 -5.56 2.61 -9.41
C THR A 117 -6.95 3.22 -9.30
N ASN A 118 -7.62 3.43 -10.44
CA ASN A 118 -9.02 3.88 -10.47
C ASN A 118 -10.02 2.71 -10.52
N ALA A 119 -9.57 1.46 -10.37
CA ALA A 119 -10.39 0.28 -10.60
C ALA A 119 -11.61 0.20 -9.65
N THR A 120 -11.48 0.69 -8.42
CA THR A 120 -12.55 0.70 -7.41
C THR A 120 -13.30 2.02 -7.33
N GLY A 121 -12.97 2.99 -8.19
CA GLY A 121 -13.70 4.25 -8.30
C GLY A 121 -13.45 5.23 -7.15
N PHE A 122 -12.21 5.33 -6.65
CA PHE A 122 -11.84 6.27 -5.58
C PHE A 122 -12.41 7.68 -5.79
N GLN A 123 -12.18 8.29 -6.95
CA GLN A 123 -12.65 9.66 -7.26
C GLN A 123 -14.19 9.80 -7.27
N LYS A 124 -14.92 8.71 -7.50
CA LYS A 124 -16.39 8.71 -7.40
C LYS A 124 -16.84 8.66 -5.94
N LEU A 125 -16.11 7.92 -5.11
CA LEU A 125 -16.40 7.78 -3.69
C LEU A 125 -15.95 9.01 -2.88
N PHE A 126 -14.87 9.66 -3.30
CA PHE A 126 -14.26 10.83 -2.68
C PHE A 126 -14.08 11.94 -3.74
N PRO A 127 -15.18 12.60 -4.17
CA PRO A 127 -15.13 13.61 -5.20
C PRO A 127 -14.27 14.81 -4.76
N GLY A 128 -13.43 15.31 -5.67
CA GLY A 128 -12.51 16.41 -5.39
C GLY A 128 -11.25 16.03 -4.62
N MET A 129 -11.07 14.74 -4.29
CA MET A 129 -9.90 14.26 -3.56
C MET A 129 -8.91 13.52 -4.46
N THR A 130 -7.61 13.69 -4.19
CA THR A 130 -6.53 13.00 -4.88
C THR A 130 -5.77 12.14 -3.89
N CYS A 131 -5.68 10.83 -4.16
CA CYS A 131 -4.94 9.92 -3.30
C CYS A 131 -3.58 9.53 -3.88
N HIS A 132 -2.57 9.55 -3.02
CA HIS A 132 -1.21 9.10 -3.27
C HIS A 132 -0.89 7.95 -2.32
N LEU A 133 -0.64 6.75 -2.87
CA LEU A 133 -0.10 5.66 -2.06
C LEU A 133 1.36 5.95 -1.72
N ILE A 134 1.74 5.68 -0.48
CA ILE A 134 3.07 5.95 0.05
C ILE A 134 3.85 4.64 0.16
N THR A 135 5.05 4.60 -0.44
CA THR A 135 5.92 3.42 -0.44
C THR A 135 7.39 3.75 -0.18
N LEU A 136 8.22 2.72 -0.03
CA LEU A 136 9.65 2.84 0.21
C LEU A 136 10.36 3.66 -0.88
N GLY A 137 11.16 4.64 -0.46
CA GLY A 137 11.89 5.54 -1.37
C GLY A 137 12.83 4.84 -2.37
N GLY A 138 13.37 3.66 -2.00
CA GLY A 138 14.27 2.89 -2.85
C GLY A 138 13.68 2.48 -4.20
N HIS A 139 12.36 2.26 -4.27
CA HIS A 139 11.66 1.95 -5.50
C HIS A 139 11.83 3.04 -6.58
N PHE A 140 12.03 4.30 -6.17
CA PHE A 140 12.18 5.43 -7.09
C PHE A 140 13.59 5.58 -7.66
N LEU A 141 14.54 4.74 -7.23
CA LEU A 141 15.90 4.67 -7.78
C LEU A 141 16.03 3.64 -8.90
N VAL A 142 14.99 2.82 -9.11
CA VAL A 142 15.02 1.74 -10.10
C VAL A 142 14.50 2.25 -11.46
N PRO A 143 15.33 2.23 -12.52
CA PRO A 143 14.92 2.61 -13.88
C PRO A 143 13.64 1.91 -14.31
N PHE A 144 12.79 2.59 -15.07
CA PHE A 144 11.48 2.16 -15.59
C PHE A 144 10.42 1.79 -14.54
N PHE A 145 10.78 1.05 -13.49
CA PHE A 145 9.90 0.74 -12.37
C PHE A 145 9.45 2.03 -11.66
N ARG A 146 10.38 2.96 -11.43
CA ARG A 146 10.05 4.28 -10.85
C ARG A 146 8.99 5.01 -11.68
N ASP A 147 9.06 4.94 -13.01
CA ASP A 147 8.15 5.69 -13.87
C ASP A 147 6.74 5.11 -13.83
N LEU A 148 6.63 3.77 -13.74
CA LEU A 148 5.34 3.13 -13.49
C LEU A 148 4.77 3.51 -12.12
N ALA A 149 5.59 3.48 -11.06
CA ALA A 149 5.16 3.87 -9.72
C ALA A 149 4.70 5.34 -9.68
N LEU A 150 5.47 6.25 -10.28
CA LEU A 150 5.12 7.68 -10.39
C LEU A 150 3.85 7.89 -11.23
N ALA A 151 3.68 7.16 -12.33
CA ALA A 151 2.49 7.21 -13.17
C ALA A 151 1.24 6.66 -12.46
N LEU A 152 1.39 5.73 -11.51
CA LEU A 152 0.33 5.29 -10.62
C LEU A 152 0.05 6.27 -9.47
N GLY A 153 0.77 7.40 -9.40
CA GLY A 153 0.61 8.42 -8.37
C GLY A 153 1.25 8.06 -7.03
N VAL A 154 2.11 7.04 -7.00
CA VAL A 154 2.81 6.59 -5.79
C VAL A 154 3.91 7.59 -5.43
N CYS A 155 4.04 7.88 -4.14
CA CYS A 155 5.03 8.79 -3.59
C CYS A 155 5.90 8.11 -2.51
N SER A 156 7.03 8.74 -2.19
CA SER A 156 7.98 8.27 -1.20
C SER A 156 7.42 8.36 0.23
N SER A 157 7.82 7.43 1.09
CA SER A 157 7.52 7.42 2.52
C SER A 157 8.41 8.34 3.36
N SER A 158 9.18 9.21 2.72
CA SER A 158 9.98 10.23 3.40
C SER A 158 9.08 11.23 4.14
N GLN A 159 9.60 11.81 5.22
CA GLN A 159 8.90 12.88 5.92
C GLN A 159 8.69 14.09 5.00
N GLU A 160 9.66 14.42 4.15
CA GLU A 160 9.57 15.50 3.16
C GLU A 160 8.37 15.33 2.23
N SER A 161 8.22 14.13 1.66
CA SER A 161 7.10 13.76 0.78
C SER A 161 5.75 13.98 1.46
N LEU A 162 5.59 13.49 2.69
CA LEU A 162 4.33 13.62 3.42
C LEU A 162 4.04 15.07 3.82
N MET A 163 5.06 15.81 4.27
CA MET A 163 4.93 17.24 4.58
C MET A 163 4.51 18.03 3.34
N HIS A 164 5.04 17.68 2.16
CA HIS A 164 4.67 18.29 0.89
C HIS A 164 3.23 17.96 0.50
N LEU A 165 2.86 16.67 0.47
CA LEU A 165 1.55 16.20 0.05
C LEU A 165 0.40 16.71 0.93
N LEU A 166 0.68 16.90 2.22
CA LEU A 166 -0.31 17.29 3.22
C LEU A 166 -0.26 18.80 3.55
N ASP A 167 0.54 19.59 2.83
CA ASP A 167 0.62 21.04 3.01
C ASP A 167 -0.71 21.71 2.61
N SER A 168 -1.48 22.15 3.61
CA SER A 168 -2.78 22.80 3.42
C SER A 168 -2.70 24.17 2.71
N GLN A 169 -1.51 24.76 2.58
CA GLN A 169 -1.33 25.99 1.80
C GLN A 169 -1.18 25.71 0.30
N LYS A 170 -0.81 24.48 -0.08
CA LYS A 170 -0.56 24.09 -1.47
C LYS A 170 -1.68 23.24 -2.04
N TYR A 171 -2.27 22.39 -1.21
CA TYR A 171 -3.21 21.38 -1.64
C TYR A 171 -4.47 21.38 -0.77
N GLN A 172 -5.58 21.07 -1.41
CA GLN A 172 -6.86 20.76 -0.79
C GLN A 172 -7.31 19.40 -1.35
N GLY A 173 -7.85 18.53 -0.50
CA GLY A 173 -8.35 17.22 -0.92
C GLY A 173 -7.26 16.17 -1.14
N ASN A 174 -6.00 16.44 -0.77
CA ASN A 174 -4.94 15.44 -0.88
C ASN A 174 -5.05 14.38 0.22
N CYS A 175 -4.90 13.13 -0.19
CA CYS A 175 -4.87 11.97 0.70
C CYS A 175 -3.54 11.24 0.56
N ALA A 176 -2.73 11.22 1.61
CA ALA A 176 -1.55 10.37 1.68
C ALA A 176 -1.92 9.03 2.33
N SER A 177 -1.95 7.95 1.55
CA SER A 177 -2.28 6.60 2.02
C SER A 177 -1.03 5.83 2.38
N MET A 178 -0.82 5.56 3.67
CA MET A 178 0.37 4.91 4.19
C MET A 178 0.01 3.65 4.96
N ILE A 179 0.70 2.56 4.65
CA ILE A 179 0.63 1.33 5.44
C ILE A 179 1.56 1.48 6.66
N ILE A 180 0.97 1.65 7.84
CA ILE A 180 1.70 2.10 9.04
C ILE A 180 2.65 1.02 9.58
N GLY A 181 2.21 -0.24 9.60
CA GLY A 181 3.06 -1.36 10.02
C GLY A 181 4.26 -1.57 9.10
N GLY A 182 4.12 -1.18 7.82
CA GLY A 182 5.14 -1.31 6.78
C GLY A 182 5.62 -2.75 6.60
N ALA A 183 6.83 -2.90 6.06
CA ALA A 183 7.42 -4.21 5.81
C ALA A 183 7.47 -5.10 7.08
N ALA A 184 7.65 -4.53 8.27
CA ALA A 184 7.68 -5.30 9.51
C ALA A 184 6.38 -6.08 9.77
N GLU A 185 5.23 -5.48 9.41
CA GLU A 185 3.93 -6.12 9.60
C GLU A 185 3.68 -7.23 8.58
N ALA A 186 4.27 -7.13 7.38
CA ALA A 186 4.20 -8.20 6.37
C ALA A 186 4.75 -9.53 6.87
N LEU A 187 5.71 -9.49 7.81
CA LEU A 187 6.30 -10.69 8.41
C LEU A 187 5.33 -11.43 9.35
N ASP A 188 4.34 -10.73 9.89
CA ASP A 188 3.26 -11.26 10.75
C ASP A 188 1.97 -11.54 9.96
N ALA A 189 1.97 -11.38 8.63
CA ALA A 189 0.79 -11.59 7.78
C ALA A 189 0.51 -13.09 7.59
N HIS A 190 -0.37 -13.63 8.42
CA HIS A 190 -0.88 -15.00 8.32
C HIS A 190 -2.40 -15.02 8.12
N PRO A 191 -2.95 -16.02 7.41
CA PRO A 191 -4.37 -16.13 7.15
C PRO A 191 -5.20 -16.08 8.43
N LYS A 192 -6.31 -15.33 8.39
CA LYS A 192 -7.23 -15.11 9.53
C LYS A 192 -6.63 -14.43 10.75
N GLU A 193 -5.35 -14.06 10.73
CA GLU A 193 -4.73 -13.29 11.79
C GLU A 193 -4.79 -11.79 11.45
N TYR A 194 -5.11 -10.98 12.46
CA TYR A 194 -5.18 -9.52 12.35
C TYR A 194 -4.19 -8.87 13.32
N LYS A 195 -2.91 -9.23 13.18
CA LYS A 195 -1.81 -8.63 13.94
C LYS A 195 -1.29 -7.40 13.18
N VAL A 196 -1.38 -6.22 13.81
CA VAL A 196 -0.94 -4.95 13.24
C VAL A 196 0.12 -4.31 14.13
N ILE A 197 1.15 -3.71 13.51
CA ILE A 197 2.23 -3.02 14.20
C ILE A 197 1.89 -1.53 14.25
N LEU A 198 1.43 -1.07 15.41
CA LEU A 198 1.01 0.32 15.64
C LEU A 198 1.56 0.92 16.94
N SER A 199 1.73 0.14 18.02
CA SER A 199 2.06 0.64 19.37
C SER A 199 3.32 1.53 19.38
N ARG A 200 4.33 1.13 18.61
CA ARG A 200 5.61 1.86 18.47
C ARG A 200 5.66 2.82 17.28
N ARG A 201 4.63 2.86 16.43
CA ARG A 201 4.61 3.64 15.18
C ARG A 201 3.97 5.00 15.41
N LYS A 202 4.74 5.97 15.91
CA LYS A 202 4.23 7.33 16.22
C LYS A 202 4.58 8.39 15.17
N GLY A 203 5.37 8.03 14.15
CA GLY A 203 5.86 8.96 13.13
C GLY A 203 4.74 9.60 12.28
N PHE A 204 3.71 8.83 11.92
CA PHE A 204 2.59 9.34 11.12
C PHE A 204 1.72 10.33 11.90
N ILE A 205 1.55 10.13 13.21
CA ILE A 205 0.90 11.08 14.12
C ILE A 205 1.66 12.41 14.12
N ARG A 206 2.99 12.34 14.31
CA ARG A 206 3.85 13.53 14.28
C ARG A 206 3.71 14.29 12.95
N VAL A 207 3.69 13.59 11.83
CA VAL A 207 3.51 14.21 10.50
C VAL A 207 2.14 14.90 10.40
N ALA A 208 1.06 14.20 10.77
CA ALA A 208 -0.29 14.75 10.74
C ALA A 208 -0.42 16.00 11.62
N MET A 209 0.16 16.00 12.82
CA MET A 209 0.19 17.17 13.70
C MET A 209 0.98 18.33 13.08
N LYS A 210 2.13 18.08 12.44
CA LYS A 210 2.92 19.14 11.80
C LYS A 210 2.20 19.79 10.62
N THR A 211 1.44 19.02 9.86
CA THR A 211 0.73 19.52 8.67
C THR A 211 -0.65 20.07 9.02
N GLY A 212 -1.28 19.55 10.08
CA GLY A 212 -2.69 19.77 10.41
C GLY A 212 -3.63 18.87 9.61
N ALA A 213 -3.13 17.84 8.93
CA ALA A 213 -3.95 16.90 8.16
C ALA A 213 -4.67 15.93 9.10
N SER A 214 -5.95 15.67 8.84
CA SER A 214 -6.74 14.75 9.67
C SER A 214 -6.28 13.31 9.46
N LEU A 215 -6.19 12.54 10.53
CA LEU A 215 -5.82 11.12 10.51
C LEU A 215 -7.05 10.27 10.23
N VAL A 216 -6.96 9.32 9.30
CA VAL A 216 -8.09 8.44 8.96
C VAL A 216 -7.69 6.98 9.14
N PRO A 217 -8.31 6.22 10.06
CA PRO A 217 -8.09 4.79 10.15
C PRO A 217 -8.70 4.11 8.91
N VAL A 218 -7.89 3.29 8.23
CA VAL A 218 -8.31 2.54 7.04
C VAL A 218 -7.99 1.06 7.27
N PHE A 219 -8.99 0.20 7.12
CA PHE A 219 -8.83 -1.25 7.37
C PHE A 219 -9.23 -2.09 6.16
N SER A 220 -8.38 -3.03 5.75
CA SER A 220 -8.59 -3.94 4.61
C SER A 220 -8.88 -5.36 5.09
N PHE A 221 -10.15 -5.72 5.12
CA PHE A 221 -10.61 -7.07 5.48
C PHE A 221 -10.33 -8.05 4.33
N GLY A 222 -9.83 -9.25 4.66
CA GLY A 222 -9.46 -10.30 3.70
C GLY A 222 -8.03 -10.18 3.13
N GLU A 223 -7.30 -9.11 3.46
CA GLU A 223 -5.94 -8.85 2.96
C GLU A 223 -4.92 -9.94 3.38
N THR A 224 -5.04 -10.47 4.59
CA THR A 224 -4.13 -11.51 5.12
C THR A 224 -4.41 -12.90 4.56
N ASP A 225 -5.57 -13.12 3.94
CA ASP A 225 -5.98 -14.41 3.38
C ASP A 225 -5.50 -14.62 1.92
N LEU A 226 -4.79 -13.64 1.36
CA LEU A 226 -4.33 -13.68 -0.04
C LEU A 226 -3.15 -14.63 -0.27
N PHE A 227 -2.38 -14.91 0.78
CA PHE A 227 -1.21 -15.78 0.76
C PHE A 227 -1.10 -16.55 2.07
N HIS A 228 -0.53 -17.74 1.99
CA HIS A 228 -0.32 -18.66 3.10
C HIS A 228 1.20 -18.88 3.30
N PRO A 229 1.95 -17.86 3.72
CA PRO A 229 3.39 -17.99 3.90
C PRO A 229 3.73 -19.08 4.94
N PRO A 230 4.94 -19.67 4.89
CA PRO A 230 5.37 -20.61 5.92
C PRO A 230 5.34 -19.99 7.32
N SER A 231 4.99 -20.80 8.32
CA SER A 231 5.03 -20.36 9.72
C SER A 231 6.44 -19.90 10.10
N ASN A 232 6.52 -18.70 10.68
CA ASN A 232 7.76 -18.01 11.01
C ASN A 232 7.67 -17.38 12.41
N PRO A 233 7.50 -18.18 13.49
CA PRO A 233 7.35 -17.65 14.84
C PRO A 233 8.58 -16.84 15.26
N GLU A 234 8.41 -15.92 16.21
CA GLU A 234 9.41 -14.90 16.56
C GLU A 234 10.79 -15.48 16.94
N ASN A 235 10.80 -16.67 17.52
CA ASN A 235 12.00 -17.39 17.94
C ASN A 235 12.67 -18.24 16.84
N SER A 236 12.05 -18.39 15.67
CA SER A 236 12.53 -19.26 14.58
C SER A 236 13.76 -18.71 13.85
N LEU A 237 14.56 -19.61 13.27
CA LEU A 237 15.67 -19.23 12.38
C LEU A 237 15.17 -18.43 11.17
N LEU A 238 14.03 -18.84 10.59
CA LEU A 238 13.42 -18.17 9.45
C LEU A 238 13.11 -16.71 9.78
N ARG A 239 12.40 -16.44 10.89
CA ARG A 239 12.11 -15.06 11.32
C ARG A 239 13.40 -14.25 11.51
N ARG A 240 14.43 -14.80 12.17
CA ARG A 240 15.70 -14.10 12.39
C ARG A 240 16.38 -13.68 11.08
N VAL A 241 16.38 -14.57 10.08
CA VAL A 241 16.91 -14.25 8.74
C VAL A 241 16.06 -13.19 8.07
N GLN A 242 14.74 -13.34 8.08
CA GLN A 242 13.82 -12.38 7.47
C GLN A 242 13.96 -10.97 8.08
N GLU A 243 14.05 -10.88 9.40
CA GLU A 243 14.28 -9.63 10.12
C GLU A 243 15.62 -9.01 9.78
N LYS A 244 16.69 -9.81 9.68
CA LYS A 244 18.02 -9.31 9.28
C LYS A 244 17.99 -8.71 7.87
N VAL A 245 17.35 -9.38 6.91
CA VAL A 245 17.19 -8.83 5.54
C VAL A 245 16.36 -7.55 5.56
N ARG A 246 15.24 -7.53 6.30
CA ARG A 246 14.37 -6.36 6.43
C ARG A 246 15.10 -5.16 7.03
N GLN A 247 15.91 -5.36 8.05
CA GLN A 247 16.68 -4.29 8.69
C GLN A 247 17.76 -3.73 7.75
N LEU A 248 18.35 -4.57 6.89
CA LEU A 248 19.39 -4.15 5.94
C LEU A 248 18.82 -3.47 4.70
N THR A 249 17.67 -3.92 4.20
CA THR A 249 17.15 -3.52 2.87
C THR A 249 15.85 -2.71 2.94
N GLY A 250 15.14 -2.73 4.07
CA GLY A 250 13.78 -2.21 4.19
C GLY A 250 12.69 -3.15 3.65
N VAL A 251 13.06 -4.24 2.96
CA VAL A 251 12.13 -5.18 2.32
C VAL A 251 11.96 -6.43 3.18
N SER A 252 10.72 -6.91 3.32
CA SER A 252 10.42 -8.15 4.05
C SER A 252 10.40 -9.35 3.11
N PRO A 253 11.37 -10.28 3.21
CA PRO A 253 11.39 -11.46 2.36
C PRO A 253 10.37 -12.49 2.85
N MET A 254 9.11 -12.29 2.48
CA MET A 254 8.04 -13.27 2.64
C MET A 254 7.91 -14.12 1.39
N PHE A 255 7.67 -15.42 1.56
CA PHE A 255 7.34 -16.30 0.45
C PHE A 255 5.82 -16.22 0.20
N PRO A 256 5.36 -15.60 -0.91
CA PRO A 256 3.95 -15.42 -1.19
C PRO A 256 3.35 -16.72 -1.73
N LEU A 257 3.21 -17.72 -0.86
CA LEU A 257 2.61 -19.00 -1.23
C LEU A 257 1.11 -18.83 -1.40
N GLY A 258 0.64 -18.90 -2.65
CA GLY A 258 -0.77 -18.97 -2.98
C GLY A 258 -1.05 -20.23 -3.80
N ARG A 259 -1.64 -20.03 -4.98
CA ARG A 259 -2.04 -21.08 -5.91
C ARG A 259 -1.18 -21.09 -7.18
N GLY A 260 -1.36 -22.11 -7.99
CA GLY A 260 -0.76 -22.19 -9.33
C GLY A 260 -1.57 -21.41 -10.38
N VAL A 261 -0.96 -21.20 -11.55
CA VAL A 261 -1.70 -20.64 -12.70
C VAL A 261 -2.72 -21.65 -13.21
N PHE A 262 -2.31 -22.92 -13.34
CA PHE A 262 -3.13 -24.02 -13.88
C PHE A 262 -3.68 -24.98 -12.82
N GLN A 263 -3.34 -24.80 -11.54
CA GLN A 263 -3.82 -25.61 -10.41
C GLN A 263 -4.00 -24.77 -9.13
N TYR A 264 -4.62 -25.32 -8.09
CA TYR A 264 -5.04 -24.56 -6.89
C TYR A 264 -4.23 -24.82 -5.60
N SER A 265 -3.28 -25.75 -5.63
CA SER A 265 -2.59 -26.29 -4.46
C SER A 265 -1.29 -25.58 -4.07
N TYR A 266 -0.50 -25.05 -5.03
CA TYR A 266 0.76 -24.35 -4.72
C TYR A 266 1.21 -23.40 -5.83
N GLY A 267 1.90 -22.31 -5.48
CA GLY A 267 2.50 -21.38 -6.46
C GLY A 267 2.60 -19.97 -5.89
N VAL A 268 3.01 -19.02 -6.73
CA VAL A 268 3.12 -17.61 -6.33
C VAL A 268 1.88 -16.79 -6.65
N LEU A 269 0.92 -17.35 -7.40
CA LEU A 269 -0.28 -16.61 -7.76
C LEU A 269 -1.15 -16.44 -6.51
N PRO A 270 -1.64 -15.23 -6.18
CA PRO A 270 -2.36 -15.05 -4.94
C PRO A 270 -3.71 -15.81 -4.93
N ILE A 271 -4.21 -16.11 -3.75
CA ILE A 271 -5.49 -16.80 -3.56
C ILE A 271 -6.64 -15.86 -3.94
N ARG A 272 -7.65 -16.39 -4.63
CA ARG A 272 -8.86 -15.64 -4.99
C ARG A 272 -9.73 -15.47 -3.74
N SER A 273 -9.52 -14.39 -3.00
CA SER A 273 -10.34 -14.01 -1.84
C SER A 273 -10.83 -12.56 -2.01
N PRO A 274 -12.07 -12.23 -1.56
CA PRO A 274 -12.55 -10.85 -1.49
C PRO A 274 -11.68 -9.98 -0.59
N VAL A 275 -11.37 -8.76 -1.02
CA VAL A 275 -10.74 -7.74 -0.18
C VAL A 275 -11.64 -6.51 -0.10
N THR A 276 -12.03 -6.11 1.11
CA THR A 276 -12.81 -4.87 1.32
C THR A 276 -12.06 -3.91 2.21
N THR A 277 -11.70 -2.75 1.66
CA THR A 277 -11.08 -1.66 2.40
C THR A 277 -12.14 -0.67 2.85
N VAL A 278 -12.19 -0.43 4.16
CA VAL A 278 -13.08 0.53 4.80
C VAL A 278 -12.27 1.75 5.24
N VAL A 279 -12.68 2.93 4.77
CA VAL A 279 -12.17 4.23 5.19
C VAL A 279 -13.05 4.74 6.32
N GLY A 280 -12.47 4.85 7.53
CA GLY A 280 -13.17 5.27 8.74
C GLY A 280 -13.39 6.77 8.83
N ALA A 281 -13.90 7.20 9.99
CA ALA A 281 -14.11 8.62 10.28
C ALA A 281 -12.78 9.33 10.61
N PRO A 282 -12.59 10.58 10.17
CA PRO A 282 -11.37 11.33 10.44
C PRO A 282 -11.24 11.69 11.93
N LEU A 283 -10.00 11.62 12.42
CA LEU A 283 -9.53 12.21 13.66
C LEU A 283 -8.86 13.53 13.33
N GLU A 284 -9.51 14.63 13.70
CA GLU A 284 -8.93 15.97 13.55
C GLU A 284 -7.78 16.15 14.54
N VAL A 285 -6.69 16.72 14.06
CA VAL A 285 -5.50 17.00 14.87
C VAL A 285 -5.22 18.48 14.87
N LYS A 286 -4.82 19.01 16.02
CA LYS A 286 -4.37 20.41 16.12
C LYS A 286 -2.99 20.54 15.48
N LYS A 287 -2.85 21.49 14.55
CA LYS A 287 -1.55 21.77 13.94
C LYS A 287 -0.55 22.23 15.00
N ASN A 288 0.54 21.48 15.16
CA ASN A 288 1.68 21.82 16.00
C ASN A 288 2.97 21.44 15.27
N LEU A 289 3.86 22.40 15.03
CA LEU A 289 5.12 22.18 14.33
C LEU A 289 6.16 21.42 15.18
N GLU A 290 6.04 21.52 16.50
CA GLU A 290 6.92 20.91 17.49
C GLU A 290 6.10 20.18 18.55
N PRO A 291 5.35 19.12 18.16
CA PRO A 291 4.50 18.40 19.09
C PRO A 291 5.33 17.66 20.14
N THR A 292 4.92 17.75 21.40
CA THR A 292 5.60 17.03 22.48
C THR A 292 5.29 15.54 22.40
N SER A 293 6.08 14.72 23.09
CA SER A 293 5.84 13.27 23.15
C SER A 293 4.48 12.96 23.77
N GLU A 294 4.06 13.72 24.78
CA GLU A 294 2.77 13.55 25.46
C GLU A 294 1.60 13.86 24.53
N GLU A 295 1.69 14.93 23.73
CA GLU A 295 0.65 15.25 22.74
C GLU A 295 0.55 14.17 21.65
N ILE A 296 1.70 13.69 21.16
CA ILE A 296 1.74 12.60 20.18
C ILE A 296 1.12 11.33 20.77
N ASP A 297 1.42 11.02 22.02
CA ASP A 297 0.94 9.80 22.69
C ASP A 297 -0.56 9.86 22.94
N ALA A 298 -1.10 11.02 23.30
CA ALA A 298 -2.53 11.22 23.46
C ALA A 298 -3.28 11.01 22.12
N VAL A 299 -2.82 11.63 21.03
CA VAL A 299 -3.43 11.47 19.70
C VAL A 299 -3.26 10.04 19.18
N HIS A 300 -2.12 9.40 19.45
CA HIS A 300 -1.86 8.01 19.08
C HIS A 300 -2.79 7.04 19.82
N ALA A 301 -3.03 7.26 21.11
CA ALA A 301 -3.97 6.47 21.91
C ALA A 301 -5.39 6.57 21.37
N GLU A 302 -5.87 7.79 21.11
CA GLU A 302 -7.20 8.01 20.51
C GLU A 302 -7.31 7.38 19.11
N PHE A 303 -6.28 7.53 18.28
CA PHE A 303 -6.24 6.89 16.96
C PHE A 303 -6.31 5.36 17.07
N SER A 304 -5.59 4.77 18.02
CA SER A 304 -5.56 3.32 18.24
C SER A 304 -6.92 2.80 18.69
N GLU A 305 -7.62 3.52 19.57
CA GLU A 305 -8.99 3.19 19.96
C GLU A 305 -9.93 3.25 18.76
N ARG A 306 -9.89 4.32 17.96
CA ARG A 306 -10.72 4.47 16.75
C ARG A 306 -10.47 3.37 15.73
N LEU A 307 -9.21 2.94 15.56
CA LEU A 307 -8.87 1.80 14.69
C LEU A 307 -9.50 0.50 15.21
N ALA A 308 -9.41 0.24 16.52
CA ALA A 308 -10.01 -0.93 17.13
C ALA A 308 -11.54 -0.91 17.00
N THR A 309 -12.18 0.23 17.23
CA THR A 309 -13.62 0.42 17.03
C THR A 309 -14.02 0.17 15.58
N LEU A 310 -13.28 0.70 14.60
CA LEU A 310 -13.53 0.48 13.17
C LEU A 310 -13.46 -1.02 12.84
N PHE A 311 -12.43 -1.71 13.33
CA PHE A 311 -12.29 -3.15 13.13
C PHE A 311 -13.47 -3.93 13.71
N GLU A 312 -13.78 -3.71 14.99
CA GLU A 312 -14.85 -4.43 15.70
C GLU A 312 -16.23 -4.18 15.10
N THR A 313 -16.49 -2.97 14.63
CA THR A 313 -17.79 -2.60 14.03
C THR A 313 -17.97 -3.20 12.64
N GLU A 314 -16.92 -3.24 11.84
CA GLU A 314 -17.02 -3.63 10.42
C GLU A 314 -16.72 -5.12 10.17
N LYS A 315 -16.01 -5.81 11.08
CA LYS A 315 -15.62 -7.22 10.88
C LYS A 315 -16.79 -8.16 10.60
N VAL A 316 -17.96 -7.90 11.21
CA VAL A 316 -19.17 -8.71 11.03
C VAL A 316 -19.67 -8.69 9.57
N LYS A 317 -19.44 -7.58 8.85
CA LYS A 317 -19.92 -7.42 7.46
C LYS A 317 -19.01 -8.12 6.45
N TYR A 318 -17.72 -8.23 6.75
CA TYR A 318 -16.70 -8.59 5.75
C TYR A 318 -15.93 -9.87 6.07
N LEU A 319 -16.00 -10.37 7.31
CA LEU A 319 -15.34 -11.61 7.72
C LEU A 319 -16.36 -12.73 7.94
N LYS A 320 -16.13 -13.86 7.28
CA LYS A 320 -16.96 -15.07 7.46
C LYS A 320 -16.87 -15.66 8.87
N TYR A 321 -15.70 -15.55 9.50
CA TYR A 321 -15.41 -16.08 10.85
C TYR A 321 -15.15 -14.92 11.82
N HIS A 322 -16.04 -13.93 11.84
CA HIS A 322 -15.84 -12.68 12.57
C HIS A 322 -15.79 -12.85 14.10
N GLU A 323 -16.38 -13.92 14.65
CA GLU A 323 -16.39 -14.20 16.10
C GLU A 323 -14.99 -14.60 16.62
N GLU A 324 -14.22 -15.30 15.79
CA GLU A 324 -12.85 -15.71 16.10
C GLU A 324 -11.83 -14.60 15.79
N ALA A 325 -12.19 -13.67 14.90
CA ALA A 325 -11.32 -12.59 14.47
C ALA A 325 -11.14 -11.54 15.58
N LYS A 326 -9.87 -11.35 15.99
CA LYS A 326 -9.46 -10.34 16.97
C LYS A 326 -8.32 -9.50 16.41
N LEU A 327 -8.44 -8.19 16.55
CA LEU A 327 -7.36 -7.27 16.25
C LEU A 327 -6.31 -7.35 17.36
N VAL A 328 -5.07 -7.66 17.00
CA VAL A 328 -3.93 -7.66 17.90
C VAL A 328 -3.02 -6.51 17.51
N VAL A 329 -2.91 -5.52 18.39
CA VAL A 329 -2.06 -4.34 18.18
C VAL A 329 -0.71 -4.55 18.88
N THR A 330 0.39 -4.44 18.13
CA THR A 330 1.77 -4.64 18.62
C THR A 330 2.70 -3.46 18.36
#